data_AF-A0AAW5ZMX4-F1
#
_entry.id   AF-A0AAW5ZMX4-F1
#
_cell.length_a   1.000
_cell.length_b   1.000
_cell.length_c   1.000
_cell.angle_alpha   90.00
_cell.angle_beta   90.00
_cell.angle_gamma   90.00
#
_symmetry.space_group_name_H-M   'P 1'
#
loop_
_entity.id
_entity.type
_entity.pdbx_description
1 polymer ?
#
loop_
_entity_poly.entity_id
_entity_poly.type
_entity_poly.pdbx_seq_one_letter_code
_entity_poly.pdbx_strand_id
1 'polypeptide(L)'
;MKKVATKFRTQPKAPAQTSALAALDRTDRAILKWLQRDAAISNVALADKVNLSPPACLRRVERLKELGCIRGVVALLDPKALDLGTLVMIGVVLDRSTPESFADFEKAVQKVPGCLECHVVTGEFDYFMLVRTRDNDSYNRLHAEQLLYLPGVRQIRTFMTLKQVLSTTQLPIA
;
A
#
# COMPACT_ATOMS: atom_id res chain seq x y z
N MET A 1 25.73 -18.88 17.15
CA MET A 1 24.37 -18.49 16.72
C MET A 1 24.44 -18.10 15.25
N LYS A 2 24.10 -19.04 14.34
CA LYS A 2 24.24 -18.84 12.89
C LYS A 2 22.95 -18.23 12.35
N LYS A 3 23.03 -17.01 11.81
CA LYS A 3 21.95 -16.37 11.04
C LYS A 3 21.71 -17.21 9.79
N VAL A 4 20.59 -17.93 9.74
CA VAL A 4 20.16 -18.64 8.54
C VAL A 4 19.65 -17.59 7.56
N ALA A 5 20.33 -17.47 6.42
CA ALA A 5 19.93 -16.61 5.33
C ALA A 5 18.56 -17.06 4.80
N THR A 6 17.53 -16.24 5.02
CA THR A 6 16.18 -16.42 4.49
C THR A 6 16.25 -16.35 2.96
N LYS A 7 16.41 -17.51 2.31
CA LYS A 7 16.26 -17.64 0.86
C LYS A 7 14.77 -17.51 0.55
N PHE A 8 14.31 -16.29 0.29
CA PHE A 8 13.01 -16.06 -0.30
C PHE A 8 12.95 -16.75 -1.67
N ARG A 9 12.07 -17.75 -1.77
CA ARG A 9 11.66 -18.35 -3.03
C ARG A 9 11.03 -17.23 -3.86
N THR A 10 11.63 -16.96 -5.02
CA THR A 10 11.15 -16.01 -6.03
C THR A 10 9.66 -16.15 -6.23
N GLN A 11 8.92 -15.04 -6.10
CA GLN A 11 7.52 -14.90 -6.49
C GLN A 11 7.30 -15.47 -7.91
N PRO A 12 6.09 -15.98 -8.22
CA PRO A 12 5.74 -16.29 -9.61
C PRO A 12 5.97 -15.03 -10.44
N LYS A 13 6.78 -15.16 -11.49
CA LYS A 13 7.22 -14.09 -12.38
C LYS A 13 6.03 -13.21 -12.77
N ALA A 14 5.92 -12.04 -12.14
CA ALA A 14 5.05 -10.98 -12.62
C ALA A 14 5.35 -10.75 -14.11
N PRO A 15 4.34 -10.51 -14.97
CA PRO A 15 4.60 -10.26 -16.39
C PRO A 15 5.63 -9.13 -16.48
N ALA A 16 6.71 -9.39 -17.22
CA ALA A 16 7.95 -8.61 -17.25
C ALA A 16 7.78 -7.11 -16.93
N GLN A 17 7.98 -6.72 -15.66
CA GLN A 17 7.77 -5.34 -15.18
C GLN A 17 8.91 -4.37 -15.54
N THR A 18 9.88 -4.78 -16.36
CA THR A 18 11.12 -4.02 -16.62
C THR A 18 11.08 -3.16 -17.89
N SER A 19 9.95 -2.93 -18.56
CA SER A 19 9.94 -2.06 -19.77
C SER A 19 8.83 -1.00 -19.90
N ALA A 20 7.87 -0.90 -18.98
CA ALA A 20 6.83 0.13 -19.08
C ALA A 20 7.36 1.55 -18.77
N LEU A 21 8.17 1.70 -17.72
CA LEU A 21 8.76 2.98 -17.31
C LEU A 21 9.76 3.54 -18.33
N ALA A 22 10.46 2.67 -19.08
CA ALA A 22 11.36 3.08 -20.17
C ALA A 22 10.61 3.59 -21.41
N ALA A 23 9.30 3.29 -21.52
CA ALA A 23 8.44 3.66 -22.65
C ALA A 23 7.51 4.88 -22.37
N LEU A 24 7.56 5.45 -21.16
CA LEU A 24 6.80 6.66 -20.83
C LEU A 24 7.54 7.91 -21.31
N ASP A 25 6.93 8.64 -22.24
CA ASP A 25 7.46 9.92 -22.68
C ASP A 25 7.20 11.03 -21.64
N ARG A 26 7.74 12.23 -21.92
CA ARG A 26 7.61 13.39 -21.03
C ARG A 26 6.16 13.77 -20.76
N THR A 27 5.28 13.62 -21.75
CA THR A 27 3.87 13.99 -21.66
C THR A 27 3.11 12.97 -20.81
N ASP A 28 3.38 11.68 -21.00
CA ASP A 28 2.83 10.61 -20.18
C ASP A 28 3.17 10.83 -18.69
N ARG A 29 4.42 11.18 -18.39
CA ARG A 29 4.87 11.52 -17.02
C ARG A 29 4.17 12.74 -16.46
N ALA A 30 3.95 13.77 -17.28
CA ALA A 30 3.24 14.98 -16.87
C ALA A 30 1.76 14.68 -16.55
N ILE A 31 1.10 13.87 -17.39
CA ILE A 31 -0.28 13.40 -17.16
C ILE A 31 -0.37 12.68 -15.81
N LEU A 32 0.51 11.71 -15.56
CA LEU A 32 0.52 10.99 -14.28
C LEU A 32 0.79 11.90 -13.09
N LYS A 33 1.70 12.89 -13.21
CA LYS A 33 1.97 13.88 -12.14
C LYS A 33 0.70 14.68 -11.81
N TRP A 34 -0.07 15.11 -12.82
CA TRP A 34 -1.33 15.83 -12.59
C TRP A 34 -2.40 14.93 -11.97
N LEU A 35 -2.61 13.73 -12.52
CA LEU A 35 -3.64 12.81 -12.05
C LEU A 35 -3.39 12.27 -10.63
N GLN A 36 -2.12 12.09 -10.23
CA GLN A 36 -1.78 11.71 -8.84
C GLN A 36 -2.13 12.81 -7.83
N ARG A 37 -2.12 14.07 -8.27
CA ARG A 37 -2.45 15.23 -7.42
C ARG A 37 -3.96 15.48 -7.39
N ASP A 38 -4.60 15.44 -8.54
CA ASP A 38 -6.03 15.67 -8.69
C ASP A 38 -6.57 14.78 -9.81
N ALA A 39 -7.19 13.67 -9.43
CA ALA A 39 -7.80 12.74 -10.36
C ALA A 39 -9.18 13.21 -10.86
N ALA A 40 -9.75 14.27 -10.26
CA ALA A 40 -11.04 14.84 -10.65
C ALA A 40 -10.91 15.93 -11.73
N ILE A 41 -9.68 16.31 -12.09
CA ILE A 41 -9.41 17.26 -13.18
C ILE A 41 -10.12 16.81 -14.47
N SER A 42 -10.80 17.75 -15.13
CA SER A 42 -11.46 17.45 -16.40
C SER A 42 -10.42 17.14 -17.47
N ASN A 43 -10.77 16.25 -18.42
CA ASN A 43 -9.85 15.93 -19.52
C ASN A 43 -9.46 17.15 -20.36
N VAL A 44 -10.37 18.14 -20.51
CA VAL A 44 -10.06 19.40 -21.20
C VAL A 44 -8.98 20.18 -20.46
N ALA A 45 -9.15 20.40 -19.15
CA ALA A 45 -8.16 21.12 -18.35
C ALA A 45 -6.83 20.36 -18.25
N LEU A 46 -6.86 19.02 -18.16
CA LEU A 46 -5.67 18.19 -18.18
C LEU A 46 -4.91 18.33 -19.50
N ALA A 47 -5.63 18.28 -20.63
CA ALA A 47 -5.06 18.42 -21.97
C ALA A 47 -4.34 19.76 -22.13
N ASP A 48 -4.96 20.85 -21.65
CA ASP A 48 -4.35 22.18 -21.63
C ASP A 48 -3.06 22.20 -20.79
N LYS A 49 -3.06 21.57 -19.60
CA LYS A 49 -1.87 21.50 -18.73
C LYS A 49 -0.70 20.73 -19.35
N VAL A 50 -0.95 19.83 -20.28
CA VAL A 50 0.07 18.98 -20.93
C VAL A 50 0.29 19.30 -22.40
N ASN A 51 -0.28 20.41 -22.91
CA ASN A 51 -0.17 20.87 -24.29
C ASN A 51 -0.63 19.82 -25.34
N LEU A 52 -1.77 19.18 -25.09
CA LEU A 52 -2.41 18.25 -26.02
C LEU A 52 -3.81 18.74 -26.41
N SER A 53 -4.32 18.25 -27.54
CA SER A 53 -5.76 18.34 -27.79
C SER A 53 -6.53 17.40 -26.84
N PRO A 54 -7.78 17.73 -26.45
CA PRO A 54 -8.56 16.87 -25.56
C PRO A 54 -8.68 15.41 -26.03
N PRO A 55 -8.90 15.09 -27.33
CA PRO A 55 -8.92 13.71 -27.80
C PRO A 55 -7.57 13.01 -27.70
N ALA A 56 -6.45 13.73 -27.89
CA ALA A 56 -5.11 13.15 -27.74
C ALA A 56 -4.79 12.85 -26.28
N CYS A 57 -5.14 13.74 -25.36
CA CYS A 57 -4.98 13.53 -23.92
C CYS A 57 -5.77 12.31 -23.43
N LEU A 58 -7.04 12.18 -23.87
CA LEU A 58 -7.88 11.05 -23.48
C LEU A 58 -7.26 9.70 -23.87
N ARG A 59 -6.83 9.56 -25.14
CA ARG A 59 -6.16 8.34 -25.61
C ARG A 59 -4.89 8.02 -24.83
N ARG A 60 -4.14 9.04 -24.39
CA ARG A 60 -2.93 8.85 -23.56
C ARG A 60 -3.30 8.33 -22.17
N VAL A 61 -4.32 8.90 -21.53
CA VAL A 61 -4.81 8.44 -20.23
C VAL A 61 -5.32 7.00 -20.31
N GLU A 62 -6.06 6.65 -21.36
CA GLU A 62 -6.54 5.28 -21.61
C GLU A 62 -5.37 4.30 -21.76
N ARG A 63 -4.40 4.63 -22.62
CA ARG A 63 -3.17 3.84 -22.77
C ARG A 63 -2.42 3.66 -21.44
N LEU A 64 -2.35 4.70 -20.59
CA LEU A 64 -1.69 4.61 -19.27
C LEU A 64 -2.45 3.69 -18.29
N LYS A 65 -3.76 3.57 -18.42
CA LYS A 65 -4.57 2.59 -17.67
C LYS A 65 -4.33 1.18 -18.20
N GLU A 66 -4.34 1.00 -19.52
CA GLU A 66 -4.08 -0.30 -20.18
C GLU A 66 -2.69 -0.85 -19.87
N LEU A 67 -1.68 0.02 -19.80
CA LEU A 67 -0.31 -0.34 -19.40
C LEU A 67 -0.17 -0.66 -17.91
N GLY A 68 -1.22 -0.45 -17.10
CA GLY A 68 -1.19 -0.65 -15.65
C GLY A 68 -0.44 0.43 -14.87
N CYS A 69 -0.04 1.53 -15.51
CA CYS A 69 0.55 2.68 -14.81
C CYS A 69 -0.48 3.35 -13.88
N ILE A 70 -1.74 3.40 -14.30
CA ILE A 70 -2.87 3.82 -13.48
C ILE A 70 -3.63 2.57 -13.03
N ARG A 71 -3.39 2.13 -11.80
CA ARG A 71 -4.05 0.93 -11.23
C ARG A 71 -5.50 1.18 -10.79
N GLY A 72 -5.84 2.42 -10.46
CA GLY A 72 -7.17 2.78 -10.00
C GLY A 72 -7.28 4.27 -9.66
N VAL A 73 -8.52 4.74 -9.51
CA VAL A 73 -8.86 6.09 -9.05
C VAL A 73 -9.73 5.92 -7.81
N VAL A 74 -9.33 6.53 -6.70
CA VAL A 74 -9.99 6.37 -5.40
C VAL A 74 -10.21 7.72 -4.74
N ALA A 75 -11.28 7.83 -3.94
CA ALA A 75 -11.46 8.96 -3.04
C ALA A 75 -10.60 8.77 -1.79
N LEU A 76 -9.84 9.80 -1.41
CA LEU A 76 -9.11 9.83 -0.15
C LEU A 76 -10.01 10.46 0.92
N LEU A 77 -10.35 9.68 1.95
CA LEU A 77 -11.25 10.10 3.01
C LEU A 77 -10.46 10.63 4.21
N ASP A 78 -11.02 11.59 4.95
CA ASP A 78 -10.47 12.02 6.23
C ASP A 78 -10.75 10.95 7.31
N PRO A 79 -9.72 10.29 7.88
CA PRO A 79 -9.93 9.28 8.91
C PRO A 79 -10.62 9.83 10.16
N LYS A 80 -10.40 11.11 10.51
CA LYS A 80 -11.02 11.71 11.70
C LYS A 80 -12.52 11.90 11.53
N ALA A 81 -12.96 12.25 10.33
CA ALA A 81 -14.39 12.39 10.01
C ALA A 81 -15.15 11.05 10.05
N LEU A 82 -14.42 9.92 10.04
CA LEU A 82 -14.96 8.56 10.05
C LEU A 82 -14.69 7.80 11.35
N ASP A 83 -14.33 8.49 12.43
CA ASP A 83 -13.97 7.85 13.70
C ASP A 83 -12.87 6.78 13.54
N LEU A 84 -11.83 7.09 12.75
CA LEU A 84 -10.63 6.28 12.51
C LEU A 84 -9.35 7.08 12.81
N GLY A 85 -9.41 7.87 13.88
CA GLY A 85 -8.37 8.85 14.24
C GLY A 85 -7.05 8.23 14.69
N THR A 86 -7.07 7.01 15.24
CA THR A 86 -5.89 6.34 15.79
C THR A 86 -5.18 5.54 14.71
N LEU A 87 -3.89 5.78 14.53
CA LEU A 87 -3.02 5.01 13.63
C LEU A 87 -2.02 4.20 14.45
N VAL A 88 -1.95 2.91 14.20
CA VAL A 88 -1.11 1.98 14.94
C VAL A 88 -0.21 1.25 13.96
N MET A 89 1.10 1.31 14.21
CA MET A 89 2.08 0.47 13.52
C MET A 89 2.34 -0.77 14.36
N ILE A 90 2.35 -1.94 13.73
CA ILE A 90 2.44 -3.22 14.43
C ILE A 90 3.54 -4.06 13.80
N GLY A 91 4.55 -4.41 14.59
CA GLY A 91 5.55 -5.41 14.22
C GLY A 91 5.09 -6.79 14.67
N VAL A 92 5.08 -7.75 13.74
CA VAL A 92 4.66 -9.13 14.00
C VAL A 92 5.84 -10.07 13.80
N VAL A 93 6.02 -11.00 14.74
CA VAL A 93 6.98 -12.08 14.64
C VAL A 93 6.24 -13.41 14.65
N LEU A 94 6.54 -14.27 13.69
CA LEU A 94 5.97 -15.59 13.60
C LEU A 94 6.72 -16.60 14.50
N ASP A 95 6.06 -17.71 14.81
CA ASP A 95 6.58 -18.83 15.57
C ASP A 95 7.61 -19.63 14.76
N ARG A 96 7.35 -19.75 13.47
CA ARG A 96 8.10 -20.55 12.50
C ARG A 96 8.21 -19.79 11.20
N SER A 97 9.40 -19.79 10.62
CA SER A 97 9.67 -19.16 9.33
C SER A 97 9.52 -20.14 8.16
N THR A 98 8.39 -20.84 8.06
CA THR A 98 8.10 -21.76 6.95
C THR A 98 7.12 -21.17 5.95
N PRO A 99 7.17 -21.57 4.65
CA PRO A 99 6.24 -21.05 3.64
C PRO A 99 4.76 -21.18 4.02
N GLU A 100 4.39 -22.23 4.74
CA GLU A 100 3.03 -22.47 5.21
C GLU A 100 2.62 -21.46 6.29
N SER A 101 3.49 -21.19 7.27
CA SER A 101 3.24 -20.19 8.32
C SER A 101 3.03 -18.79 7.73
N PHE A 102 3.87 -18.40 6.76
CA PHE A 102 3.71 -17.15 6.03
C PHE A 102 2.38 -17.10 5.27
N ALA A 103 2.05 -18.15 4.50
CA ALA A 103 0.82 -18.19 3.70
C ALA A 103 -0.46 -18.13 4.55
N ASP A 104 -0.47 -18.81 5.70
CA ASP A 104 -1.62 -18.82 6.60
C ASP A 104 -1.80 -17.46 7.29
N PHE A 105 -0.72 -16.84 7.73
CA PHE A 105 -0.74 -15.47 8.24
C PHE A 105 -1.23 -14.47 7.19
N GLU A 106 -0.68 -14.49 5.97
CA GLU A 106 -1.05 -13.58 4.88
C GLU A 106 -2.52 -13.70 4.48
N LYS A 107 -3.10 -14.90 4.53
CA LYS A 107 -4.54 -15.10 4.29
C LYS A 107 -5.41 -14.54 5.41
N ALA A 108 -4.96 -14.66 6.65
CA ALA A 108 -5.70 -14.20 7.82
C ALA A 108 -5.63 -12.68 7.98
N VAL A 109 -4.45 -12.08 7.77
CA VAL A 109 -4.21 -10.65 7.99
C VAL A 109 -5.03 -9.76 7.06
N GLN A 110 -5.36 -10.22 5.85
CA GLN A 110 -6.24 -9.51 4.91
C GLN A 110 -7.65 -9.27 5.45
N LYS A 111 -8.07 -10.02 6.47
CA LYS A 111 -9.40 -9.91 7.09
C LYS A 111 -9.39 -9.01 8.34
N VAL A 112 -8.23 -8.50 8.75
CA VAL A 112 -8.09 -7.63 9.93
C VAL A 112 -8.75 -6.28 9.65
N PRO A 113 -9.80 -5.89 10.41
CA PRO A 113 -10.47 -4.62 10.23
C PRO A 113 -9.50 -3.44 10.41
N GLY A 114 -9.61 -2.45 9.52
CA GLY A 114 -8.78 -1.24 9.58
C GLY A 114 -7.31 -1.46 9.20
N CYS A 115 -6.90 -2.66 8.79
CA CYS A 115 -5.58 -2.89 8.23
C CYS A 115 -5.45 -2.20 6.86
N LEU A 116 -4.63 -1.15 6.80
CA LEU A 116 -4.37 -0.38 5.59
C LEU A 116 -3.25 -1.01 4.77
N GLU A 117 -2.20 -1.47 5.45
CA GLU A 117 -1.01 -2.04 4.83
C GLU A 117 -0.45 -3.18 5.69
N CYS A 118 0.13 -4.19 5.04
CA CYS A 118 0.86 -5.27 5.66
C CYS A 118 2.02 -5.65 4.75
N HIS A 119 3.24 -5.61 5.29
CA HIS A 119 4.47 -5.78 4.52
C HIS A 119 5.33 -6.85 5.15
N VAL A 120 5.79 -7.82 4.35
CA VAL A 120 6.90 -8.70 4.75
C VAL A 120 8.17 -7.85 4.80
N VAL A 121 8.92 -7.95 5.90
CA VAL A 121 10.14 -7.16 6.10
C VAL A 121 11.32 -8.02 6.49
N THR A 122 12.52 -7.49 6.25
CA THR A 122 13.75 -8.03 6.83
C THR A 122 14.00 -7.35 8.17
N GLY A 123 14.44 -8.07 9.20
CA GLY A 123 14.80 -7.47 10.48
C GLY A 123 14.38 -8.33 11.68
N GLU A 124 14.02 -7.67 12.78
CA GLU A 124 13.51 -8.32 14.00
C GLU A 124 12.08 -8.85 13.83
N PHE A 125 11.30 -8.22 12.94
CA PHE A 125 9.93 -8.61 12.62
C PHE A 125 9.87 -9.32 11.28
N ASP A 126 8.91 -10.23 11.13
CA ASP A 126 8.57 -10.84 9.85
C ASP A 126 7.62 -9.92 9.06
N TYR A 127 6.73 -9.20 9.76
CA TYR A 127 5.79 -8.24 9.15
C TYR A 127 5.71 -6.90 9.87
N PHE A 128 5.44 -5.85 9.10
CA PHE A 128 4.92 -4.59 9.60
C PHE A 128 3.52 -4.33 9.07
N MET A 129 2.59 -4.01 9.96
CA MET A 129 1.22 -3.62 9.63
C MET A 129 0.97 -2.17 9.98
N LEU A 130 0.12 -1.52 9.19
CA LEU A 130 -0.44 -0.20 9.47
C LEU A 130 -1.95 -0.34 9.65
N VAL A 131 -2.45 -0.08 10.85
CA VAL A 131 -3.85 -0.29 11.21
C VAL A 131 -4.47 1.01 11.72
N ARG A 132 -5.69 1.32 11.27
CA ARG A 132 -6.51 2.39 11.84
C ARG A 132 -7.62 1.86 12.72
N THR A 133 -7.78 2.49 13.87
CA THR A 133 -8.88 2.26 14.81
C THR A 133 -9.46 3.60 15.24
N ARG A 134 -10.64 3.56 15.86
CA ARG A 134 -11.27 4.75 16.44
C ARG A 134 -10.40 5.39 17.52
N ASP A 135 -10.09 4.58 18.51
CA ASP A 135 -9.39 4.96 19.73
C ASP A 135 -8.49 3.79 20.20
N ASN A 136 -7.77 4.01 21.29
CA ASN A 136 -6.92 3.01 21.92
C ASN A 136 -7.72 1.81 22.46
N ASP A 137 -8.95 2.02 22.94
CA ASP A 137 -9.79 0.93 23.46
C ASP A 137 -10.23 -0.02 22.35
N SER A 138 -10.57 0.54 21.18
CA SER A 138 -10.91 -0.21 19.97
C SER A 138 -9.70 -0.99 19.46
N TYR A 139 -8.50 -0.41 19.57
CA TYR A 139 -7.27 -1.15 19.30
C TYR A 139 -7.05 -2.30 20.30
N ASN A 140 -7.23 -2.05 21.60
CA ASN A 140 -7.05 -3.10 22.62
C ASN A 140 -7.99 -4.29 22.39
N ARG A 141 -9.25 -4.03 22.00
CA ARG A 141 -10.18 -5.08 21.58
C ARG A 141 -9.67 -5.83 20.34
N LEU A 142 -9.30 -5.11 19.28
CA LEU A 142 -8.76 -5.73 18.06
C LEU A 142 -7.53 -6.60 18.35
N HIS A 143 -6.63 -6.12 19.20
CA HIS A 143 -5.43 -6.84 19.60
C HIS A 143 -5.78 -8.12 20.37
N ALA A 144 -6.63 -8.01 21.39
CA ALA A 144 -7.01 -9.12 22.25
C ALA A 144 -7.87 -10.17 21.53
N GLU A 145 -8.76 -9.76 20.63
CA GLU A 145 -9.77 -10.64 20.02
C GLU A 145 -9.34 -11.20 18.67
N GLN A 146 -8.41 -10.56 17.96
CA GLN A 146 -8.04 -10.97 16.60
C GLN A 146 -6.54 -11.10 16.40
N LEU A 147 -5.75 -10.06 16.72
CA LEU A 147 -4.33 -10.06 16.34
C LEU A 147 -3.54 -11.16 17.05
N LEU A 148 -3.80 -11.39 18.35
CA LEU A 148 -3.15 -12.46 19.11
C LEU A 148 -3.48 -13.87 18.60
N TYR A 149 -4.61 -14.03 17.90
CA TYR A 149 -5.07 -15.32 17.37
C TYR A 149 -4.74 -15.51 15.89
N LEU A 150 -4.01 -14.57 15.27
CA LEU A 150 -3.56 -14.74 13.91
C LEU A 150 -2.64 -15.97 13.81
N PRO A 151 -2.80 -16.81 12.77
CA PRO A 151 -2.02 -18.04 12.62
C PRO A 151 -0.52 -17.78 12.65
N GLY A 152 0.19 -18.59 13.43
CA GLY A 152 1.65 -18.54 13.52
C GLY A 152 2.19 -17.32 14.25
N VAL A 153 1.38 -16.43 14.84
CA VAL A 153 1.90 -15.28 15.57
C VAL A 153 2.52 -15.71 16.90
N ARG A 154 3.81 -15.40 17.07
CA ARG A 154 4.55 -15.60 18.34
C ARG A 154 4.60 -14.34 19.19
N GLN A 155 4.78 -13.19 18.53
CA GLN A 155 4.93 -11.92 19.24
C GLN A 155 4.38 -10.77 18.40
N ILE A 156 3.75 -9.83 19.09
CA ILE A 156 3.30 -8.55 18.55
C ILE A 156 4.01 -7.44 19.31
N ARG A 157 4.50 -6.44 18.59
CA ARG A 157 4.95 -5.17 19.17
C ARG A 157 4.18 -4.01 18.54
N THR A 158 3.68 -3.14 19.40
CA THR A 158 2.77 -2.07 19.02
C THR A 158 3.44 -0.72 19.17
N PHE A 159 3.32 0.10 18.14
CA PHE A 159 3.79 1.47 18.11
C PHE A 159 2.60 2.39 17.84
N MET A 160 2.10 3.01 18.91
CA MET A 160 1.02 3.99 18.80
C MET A 160 1.54 5.26 18.15
N THR A 161 0.91 5.70 17.06
CA THR A 161 1.34 6.91 16.36
C THR A 161 0.90 8.14 17.14
N LEU A 162 1.87 8.93 17.62
CA LEU A 162 1.58 10.21 18.29
C LEU A 162 1.14 11.28 17.30
N LYS A 163 1.79 11.35 16.13
CA LYS A 163 1.51 12.33 15.09
C LYS A 163 1.89 11.76 13.73
N GLN A 164 0.96 11.83 12.78
CA GLN A 164 1.24 11.58 11.37
C GLN A 164 1.78 12.86 10.74
N VAL A 165 3.08 12.91 10.45
CA VAL A 165 3.73 14.09 9.87
C VAL A 165 3.47 14.21 8.37
N LEU A 166 3.49 13.08 7.65
CA LEU A 166 3.24 13.00 6.22
C LEU A 166 2.52 11.69 5.90
N SER A 167 1.54 11.75 5.01
CA SER A 167 0.95 10.59 4.34
C SER A 167 0.52 11.03 2.95
N THR A 168 1.06 10.39 1.92
CA THR A 168 0.79 10.72 0.51
C THR A 168 0.72 9.44 -0.30
N THR A 169 -0.17 9.41 -1.27
CA THR A 169 -0.27 8.35 -2.27
C THR A 169 0.54 8.68 -3.53
N GLN A 170 1.09 9.88 -3.63
CA GLN A 170 1.86 10.32 -4.80
C GLN A 170 3.22 9.60 -4.83
N LEU A 171 3.46 8.88 -5.92
CA LEU A 171 4.74 8.25 -6.21
C LEU A 171 5.65 9.23 -6.96
N PRO A 172 6.97 9.16 -6.73
CA PRO A 172 7.93 9.94 -7.50
C PRO A 172 7.92 9.48 -8.96
N ILE A 173 7.72 10.43 -9.86
CA ILE A 173 7.82 10.23 -11.32
C ILE A 173 9.00 11.07 -11.80
N ALA A 174 10.03 10.42 -12.34
CA ALA A 174 11.13 11.12 -13.02
C ALA A 174 10.57 11.95 -14.18
#